data_AF-A0A314YT84-F1
#
_entry.id   AF-A0A314YT84-F1
#
_cell.length_a   1.000
_cell.length_b   1.000
_cell.length_c   1.000
_cell.angle_alpha   90.00
_cell.angle_beta   90.00
_cell.angle_gamma   90.00
#
_symmetry.space_group_name_H-M   'P 1'
#
loop_
_entity.id
_entity.type
_entity.pdbx_description
1 polymer ?
#
loop_
_entity_poly.entity_id
_entity_poly.type
_entity_poly.pdbx_seq_one_letter_code
_entity_poly.pdbx_strand_id
1 'polypeptide(L)'
;MEYNPLYDVDKGFKVMPSSFHDISDVEFQDNWGRVWVDLGTADYFAVDVLLNCLTVLSSEYLGIQQIVFGGNRIGDWEEGMTNTEDGYKYFKI
;
A
#
# COMPACT_ATOMS: atom_id res chain seq x y z
N MET A 1 18.62 18.38 -21.34
CA MET A 1 18.15 16.99 -21.47
C MET A 1 16.64 17.04 -21.55
N GLU A 2 16.04 16.55 -22.63
CA GLU A 2 14.59 16.40 -22.73
C GLU A 2 14.17 15.27 -21.80
N TYR A 3 13.62 15.63 -20.64
CA TYR A 3 12.91 14.68 -19.79
C TYR A 3 11.52 14.48 -20.40
N ASN A 4 11.34 13.36 -21.11
CA ASN A 4 10.01 12.94 -21.55
C ASN A 4 9.34 12.23 -20.36
N PRO A 5 8.25 12.79 -19.78
CA PRO A 5 7.56 12.19 -18.64
C PRO A 5 6.77 10.94 -19.00
N LEU A 6 6.65 10.59 -20.29
CA LEU A 6 5.91 9.41 -20.74
C LEU A 6 6.76 8.15 -20.58
N TYR A 7 6.12 7.09 -20.07
CA TYR A 7 6.73 5.79 -19.87
C TYR A 7 7.24 5.21 -21.21
N ASP A 8 8.52 4.85 -21.24
CA ASP A 8 9.21 4.21 -22.37
C ASP A 8 9.38 2.72 -22.05
N VAL A 9 8.65 1.87 -22.78
CA VAL A 9 8.63 0.42 -22.58
C VAL A 9 10.00 -0.22 -22.81
N ASP A 10 10.77 0.28 -23.79
CA ASP A 10 12.09 -0.26 -24.12
C ASP A 10 13.14 0.10 -23.06
N LYS A 11 13.00 1.27 -22.43
CA LYS A 11 13.77 1.62 -21.23
C LYS A 11 13.31 0.82 -20.02
N GLY A 12 12.00 0.66 -19.83
CA GLY A 12 11.39 -0.10 -18.74
C GLY A 12 11.89 -1.56 -18.67
N PHE A 13 12.09 -2.19 -19.82
CA PHE A 13 12.64 -3.56 -19.90
C PHE A 13 14.14 -3.66 -19.58
N LYS A 14 14.89 -2.56 -19.69
CA LYS A 14 16.36 -2.54 -19.51
C LYS A 14 16.80 -2.05 -18.14
N VAL A 15 15.90 -1.39 -17.40
CA VAL A 15 16.17 -0.98 -16.01
C VAL A 15 16.10 -2.21 -15.08
N MET A 16 16.82 -2.15 -13.95
CA MET A 16 16.71 -3.22 -12.95
C MET A 16 15.25 -3.39 -12.53
N PRO A 17 14.80 -4.64 -12.30
CA PRO A 17 13.45 -4.89 -11.81
C PRO A 17 13.16 -4.08 -10.54
N SER A 18 12.03 -3.40 -10.57
CA SER A 18 11.43 -2.71 -9.43
C SER A 18 10.55 -3.73 -8.71
N SER A 19 10.96 -4.15 -7.52
CA SER A 19 10.30 -5.22 -6.77
C SER A 19 10.11 -4.80 -5.32
N PHE A 20 8.94 -5.11 -4.77
CA PHE A 20 8.78 -5.16 -3.32
C PHE A 20 9.62 -6.31 -2.78
N HIS A 21 10.40 -6.06 -1.74
CA HIS A 21 11.24 -7.11 -1.16
C HIS A 21 10.43 -8.02 -0.24
N ASP A 22 9.42 -7.46 0.44
CA ASP A 22 8.63 -8.18 1.42
C ASP A 22 7.27 -7.49 1.66
N ILE A 23 6.29 -8.26 2.14
CA ILE A 23 4.94 -7.80 2.45
C ILE A 23 4.36 -8.62 3.61
N SER A 24 3.71 -7.96 4.56
CA SER A 24 3.01 -8.64 5.64
C SER A 24 1.65 -9.16 5.19
N ASP A 25 1.04 -10.04 6.00
CA ASP A 25 -0.39 -10.33 5.90
C ASP A 25 -1.21 -9.02 6.00
N VAL A 26 -2.41 -9.02 5.42
CA VAL A 26 -3.33 -7.88 5.53
C VAL A 26 -4.09 -8.00 6.84
N GLU A 27 -3.94 -7.00 7.70
CA GLU A 27 -4.59 -6.92 9.01
C GLU A 27 -5.80 -6.00 8.96
N PHE A 28 -6.82 -6.29 9.75
CA PHE A 28 -7.99 -5.46 9.94
C PHE A 28 -8.34 -5.34 11.42
N GLN A 29 -8.76 -4.15 11.83
CA GLN A 29 -9.37 -3.88 13.12
C GLN A 29 -10.52 -2.89 12.92
N ASP A 30 -11.74 -3.31 13.26
CA ASP A 30 -12.97 -2.57 12.96
C ASP A 30 -13.04 -2.09 11.50
N ASN A 31 -12.94 -0.78 11.27
CA ASN A 31 -13.01 -0.17 9.94
C ASN A 31 -11.63 0.16 9.35
N TRP A 32 -10.55 -0.17 10.07
CA TRP A 32 -9.19 0.03 9.62
C TRP A 32 -8.63 -1.23 8.98
N GLY A 33 -7.93 -1.05 7.86
CA GLY A 33 -7.05 -2.05 7.26
C GLY A 33 -5.61 -1.57 7.30
N ARG A 34 -4.67 -2.48 7.58
CA ARG A 34 -3.23 -2.21 7.61
C ARG A 34 -2.48 -3.31 6.88
N VAL A 35 -1.46 -2.92 6.14
CA VAL A 35 -0.46 -3.82 5.56
C VAL A 35 0.89 -3.12 5.61
N TRP A 36 1.93 -3.88 5.93
CA TRP A 36 3.31 -3.42 5.83
C TRP A 36 3.93 -3.92 4.52
N VAL A 37 4.64 -3.05 3.82
CA VAL A 37 5.30 -3.35 2.55
C VAL A 37 6.72 -2.82 2.59
N ASP A 38 7.70 -3.68 2.33
CA ASP A 38 9.05 -3.24 1.99
C ASP A 38 9.09 -2.89 0.50
N LEU A 39 9.12 -1.59 0.23
CA LEU A 39 9.20 -1.09 -1.15
C LEU A 39 10.48 -1.52 -1.86
N GLY A 40 11.54 -1.92 -1.15
CA GLY A 40 12.74 -2.47 -1.75
C GLY A 40 13.41 -1.53 -2.76
N THR A 41 13.55 -2.00 -4.01
CA THR A 41 14.04 -1.19 -5.14
C THR A 41 12.94 -0.40 -5.84
N ALA A 42 11.70 -0.50 -5.38
CA ALA A 42 10.60 0.24 -5.97
C ALA A 42 10.78 1.75 -5.79
N ASP A 43 10.51 2.46 -6.88
CA ASP A 43 10.54 3.91 -6.88
C ASP A 43 9.27 4.48 -6.24
N TYR A 44 9.33 5.79 -5.95
CA TYR A 44 8.22 6.54 -5.39
C TYR A 44 7.01 6.62 -6.33
N PHE A 45 7.15 6.32 -7.62
CA PHE A 45 6.02 6.24 -8.55
C PHE A 45 5.09 5.07 -8.23
N ALA A 46 5.60 3.98 -7.64
CA ALA A 46 4.77 2.86 -7.20
C ALA A 46 3.67 3.30 -6.22
N VAL A 47 3.95 4.28 -5.36
CA VAL A 47 2.97 4.82 -4.39
C VAL A 47 1.89 5.63 -5.09
N ASP A 48 2.22 6.39 -6.13
CA ASP A 48 1.23 7.13 -6.93
C ASP A 48 0.27 6.18 -7.66
N VAL A 49 0.82 5.12 -8.27
CA VAL A 49 0.02 4.06 -8.90
C VAL A 49 -0.88 3.38 -7.87
N LEU A 50 -0.36 3.05 -6.68
CA LEU A 50 -1.15 2.48 -5.60
C LEU A 50 -2.29 3.42 -5.16
N LEU A 51 -2.01 4.71 -5.01
CA LEU A 51 -3.02 5.70 -4.61
C LEU A 51 -4.10 5.86 -5.67
N ASN A 52 -3.74 5.81 -6.95
CA ASN A 52 -4.70 5.78 -8.05
C ASN A 52 -5.58 4.53 -8.00
N CYS A 53 -5.00 3.35 -7.75
CA CYS A 53 -5.77 2.11 -7.56
C CYS A 53 -6.73 2.19 -6.37
N LEU A 54 -6.28 2.73 -5.23
CA LEU A 54 -7.12 2.93 -4.04
C LEU A 54 -8.24 3.94 -4.28
N THR A 55 -8.00 4.96 -5.12
CA THR A 55 -9.02 5.93 -5.51
C THR A 55 -10.14 5.26 -6.31
N VAL A 56 -9.78 4.43 -7.29
CA VAL A 56 -10.77 3.66 -8.08
C VAL A 56 -11.53 2.68 -7.18
N LEU A 57 -10.81 1.93 -6.33
CA LEU A 57 -11.40 1.04 -5.34
C LEU A 57 -12.40 1.79 -4.43
N SER A 58 -12.04 3.01 -4.02
CA SER A 58 -12.88 3.87 -3.20
C SER A 58 -14.19 4.25 -3.89
N SER A 59 -14.11 4.59 -5.18
CA SER A 59 -15.27 5.02 -5.95
C SER A 59 -16.22 3.89 -6.37
N GLU A 60 -15.68 2.68 -6.61
CA GLU A 60 -16.45 1.61 -7.25
C GLU A 60 -16.91 0.52 -6.28
N TYR A 61 -16.18 0.28 -5.19
CA TYR A 61 -16.42 -0.90 -4.33
C TYR A 61 -16.62 -0.55 -2.86
N LEU A 62 -15.77 0.30 -2.30
CA LEU A 62 -15.75 0.57 -0.85
C LEU A 62 -15.32 2.00 -0.57
N GLY A 63 -16.19 2.87 -0.06
CA GLY A 63 -15.84 4.26 0.24
C GLY A 63 -14.72 4.38 1.29
N ILE A 64 -13.49 4.64 0.84
CA ILE A 64 -12.33 4.87 1.71
C ILE A 64 -12.36 6.32 2.18
N GLN A 65 -12.50 6.52 3.50
CA GLN A 65 -12.54 7.86 4.11
C GLN A 65 -11.15 8.44 4.39
N GLN A 66 -10.20 7.59 4.74
CA GLN A 66 -8.86 8.02 5.12
C GLN A 66 -7.82 6.97 4.73
N ILE A 67 -6.68 7.45 4.22
CA ILE A 67 -5.48 6.65 3.98
C ILE A 67 -4.36 7.31 4.78
N VAL A 68 -3.60 6.50 5.51
CA VAL A 68 -2.45 6.94 6.31
C VAL A 68 -1.23 6.17 5.83
N PHE A 69 -0.13 6.89 5.59
CA PHE A 69 1.15 6.30 5.22
C PHE A 69 2.12 6.40 6.40
N GLY A 70 2.68 5.25 6.79
CA GLY A 70 3.60 5.16 7.91
C GLY A 70 2.95 5.49 9.26
N GLY A 71 3.79 5.63 10.27
CA GLY A 71 3.37 5.75 11.67
C GLY A 71 3.15 4.40 12.34
N ASN A 72 2.94 4.46 13.65
CA ASN A 72 2.77 3.30 14.54
C ASN A 72 1.36 3.24 15.15
N ARG A 73 0.47 4.15 14.74
CA ARG A 73 -0.90 4.26 15.24
C ARG A 73 -1.85 4.79 14.17
N ILE A 74 -3.01 4.16 14.04
CA ILE A 74 -4.09 4.59 13.16
C ILE A 74 -5.38 4.66 13.97
N GLY A 75 -5.88 5.88 14.22
CA GLY A 75 -6.98 6.08 15.17
C GLY A 75 -6.57 5.66 16.58
N ASP A 76 -7.22 4.63 17.13
CA ASP A 76 -6.89 4.01 18.42
C ASP A 76 -6.14 2.68 18.27
N TRP A 77 -5.84 2.27 17.03
CA TRP A 77 -5.15 1.02 16.73
C TRP A 77 -3.63 1.23 16.68
N GLU A 78 -2.92 0.76 17.70
CA GLU A 78 -1.45 0.78 17.77
C GLU A 78 -0.83 -0.51 17.22
N GLU A 79 0.43 -0.42 16.80
CA GLU A 79 1.21 -1.57 16.36
C GLU A 79 1.26 -2.67 17.45
N GLY A 80 1.01 -3.92 17.06
CA GLY A 80 1.00 -5.08 17.96
C GLY A 80 -0.36 -5.36 18.65
N MET A 81 -1.34 -4.46 18.55
CA MET A 81 -2.71 -4.74 19.00
C MET A 81 -3.37 -5.77 18.07
N THR A 82 -3.48 -7.01 18.56
CA THR A 82 -3.92 -8.20 17.80
C THR A 82 -5.01 -8.99 18.53
N ASN A 83 -5.67 -8.36 19.51
CA ASN A 83 -6.75 -8.98 20.27
C ASN A 83 -8.01 -9.09 19.40
N THR A 84 -8.52 -10.31 19.26
CA THR A 84 -9.73 -10.60 18.48
C THR A 84 -10.99 -9.98 19.06
N GLU A 85 -11.03 -9.71 20.37
CA GLU A 85 -12.15 -9.02 21.02
C GLU A 85 -12.28 -7.57 20.55
N ASP A 86 -11.17 -6.95 20.16
CA ASP A 86 -11.11 -5.60 19.57
C ASP A 86 -11.36 -5.64 18.05
N GLY A 87 -11.92 -6.72 17.52
CA GLY A 87 -12.24 -6.86 16.10
C GLY A 87 -11.06 -7.25 15.19
N TYR A 88 -9.90 -7.58 15.76
CA TYR A 88 -8.70 -7.94 14.99
C TYR A 88 -8.91 -9.21 14.14
N LYS A 89 -8.55 -9.12 12.86
CA LYS A 89 -8.53 -10.23 11.88
C LYS A 89 -7.37 -10.03 10.92
N TYR A 90 -6.82 -11.12 10.37
CA TYR A 90 -5.80 -11.03 9.33
C TYR A 90 -6.07 -12.03 8.20
N PHE A 91 -5.58 -11.70 7.01
CA PHE A 91 -5.69 -12.52 5.82
C PHE A 91 -4.32 -12.69 5.18
N LYS A 92 -3.95 -13.94 4.90
CA LYS A 92 -2.70 -14.28 4.24
C LYS A 92 -2.76 -13.93 2.76
N ILE A 93 -1.65 -13.42 2.25
CA ILE A 93 -1.43 -13.08 0.83
C ILE A 93 -0.20 -13.78 0.27
#